data_AF-A0A162BDL2-F1
#
_entry.id   AF-A0A162BDL2-F1
#
_cell.length_a   1.000
_cell.length_b   1.000
_cell.length_c   1.000
_cell.angle_alpha   90.00
_cell.angle_beta   90.00
_cell.angle_gamma   90.00
#
_symmetry.space_group_name_H-M   'P 1'
#
loop_
_entity.id
_entity.type
_entity.pdbx_description
1 polymer ?
#
loop_
_entity_poly.entity_id
_entity_poly.type
_entity_poly.pdbx_seq_one_letter_code
_entity_poly.pdbx_strand_id
1 'polypeptide(L)'
;MSSVPLTEAALQSLRNELKGNIFRNVDGFYAKYFEGKSWSGAVQNKLEETKSADIVSKLSAGVPGIAHFDPLVEWLAEFQTLFFTVDQANFRFHSQPLSNASSTSQAVIYLETSSLQSVAGSTRVFGEFHQGSGSVLADDDDDILRFCERAQQVFKAQSARCFVHGFLVRGTTLELWAFDRSGAYSGKRLDLTQRPDLLVRTLAGYALMSDEEVGFNTFVKNAPGSDSYVAFDHRDKLHLRPELIATADYTVGPGTTCYVASTSTVGEPDTVIKFSWREDEEPTEVRLLKRAHERNACGVIQVLGYQDLVNIADLRQGLHFPQTFANRTFSCVATTPLGRPIRQFTSIPELLEVLRDLVKALQSLCVNARILHRDVAIKNLIITPQHSANSPRGVLLDFDFALDLDNVRPIEPMVGSDGFMAIGILSGQRHTYRHDLESLFYVFLWIAIANDRAHDEANDILEGLPKTSRLWKWCTMDFGAVGRDKAADMSPEGFEEILDEFSSDFAPLRGLAKELHALLFPMCDGKIFTGTETDQVAVQRLYDGFADAFNRSALAFQG
;
A
#
# COMPACT_ATOMS: atom_id res chain seq x y z
N MET A 1 20.43 -9.02 -1.35
CA MET A 1 19.15 -9.73 -1.15
C MET A 1 19.43 -11.05 -0.43
N SER A 2 18.55 -11.48 0.45
CA SER A 2 18.73 -12.70 1.25
C SER A 2 18.76 -13.93 0.33
N SER A 3 19.77 -14.78 0.49
CA SER A 3 19.87 -16.08 -0.19
C SER A 3 19.09 -17.19 0.54
N VAL A 4 18.19 -16.81 1.46
CA VAL A 4 17.39 -17.76 2.24
C VAL A 4 16.24 -18.26 1.36
N PRO A 5 16.06 -19.58 1.21
CA PRO A 5 14.93 -20.13 0.47
C PRO A 5 13.59 -19.63 1.04
N LEU A 6 12.66 -19.29 0.16
CA LEU A 6 11.28 -18.96 0.56
C LEU A 6 10.68 -20.12 1.35
N THR A 7 9.91 -19.78 2.39
CA THR A 7 9.10 -20.77 3.09
C THR A 7 7.94 -21.20 2.19
N GLU A 8 7.43 -22.43 2.36
CA GLU A 8 6.28 -22.93 1.60
C GLU A 8 5.05 -22.02 1.75
N ALA A 9 4.86 -21.45 2.95
CA ALA A 9 3.80 -20.48 3.20
C ALA A 9 3.96 -19.19 2.37
N ALA A 10 5.19 -18.68 2.23
CA ALA A 10 5.46 -17.50 1.41
C ALA A 10 5.22 -17.78 -0.08
N LEU A 11 5.65 -18.95 -0.57
CA LEU A 11 5.36 -19.39 -1.95
C LEU A 11 3.86 -19.52 -2.19
N GLN A 12 3.11 -20.09 -1.25
CA GLN A 12 1.67 -20.22 -1.39
C GLN A 12 0.94 -18.87 -1.37
N SER A 13 1.40 -17.92 -0.55
CA SER A 13 0.89 -16.55 -0.56
C SER A 13 1.09 -15.88 -1.92
N LEU A 14 2.32 -15.95 -2.45
CA LEU A 14 2.65 -15.39 -3.75
C LEU A 14 1.87 -16.07 -4.90
N ARG A 15 1.70 -17.40 -4.83
CA ARG A 15 0.88 -18.16 -5.79
C ARG A 15 -0.57 -17.68 -5.80
N ASN A 16 -1.14 -17.41 -4.62
CA ASN A 16 -2.51 -16.88 -4.52
C ASN A 16 -2.61 -15.44 -5.07
N GLU A 17 -1.62 -14.61 -4.78
CA GLU A 17 -1.53 -13.22 -5.25
C GLU A 17 -1.46 -13.11 -6.78
N LEU A 18 -0.62 -13.94 -7.40
CA LEU A 18 -0.39 -13.94 -8.85
C LEU A 18 -1.40 -14.78 -9.64
N LYS A 19 -2.31 -15.49 -8.97
CA LYS A 19 -3.27 -16.39 -9.59
C LYS A 19 -4.12 -15.66 -10.64
N GLY A 20 -4.00 -16.08 -11.90
CA GLY A 20 -4.72 -15.47 -13.03
C GLY A 20 -4.10 -14.16 -13.55
N ASN A 21 -3.00 -13.70 -12.95
CA ASN A 21 -2.31 -12.44 -13.28
C ASN A 21 -0.92 -12.66 -13.90
N ILE A 22 -0.61 -13.87 -14.36
CA ILE A 22 0.61 -14.19 -15.13
C ILE A 22 0.20 -14.43 -16.58
N PHE A 23 0.81 -13.71 -17.52
CA PHE A 23 0.50 -13.79 -18.95
C PHE A 23 1.76 -14.05 -19.76
N ARG A 24 1.89 -15.22 -20.39
CA ARG A 24 3.07 -15.55 -21.19
C ARG A 24 2.79 -15.42 -22.67
N ASN A 25 3.86 -15.21 -23.45
CA ASN A 25 3.77 -15.09 -24.90
C ASN A 25 2.77 -14.00 -25.33
N VAL A 26 2.82 -12.85 -24.67
CA VAL A 26 2.03 -11.66 -25.02
C VAL A 26 2.57 -11.06 -26.30
N ASP A 27 1.74 -11.03 -27.34
CA ASP A 27 2.14 -10.49 -28.65
C ASP A 27 2.37 -8.98 -28.55
N GLY A 28 3.35 -8.48 -29.31
CA GLY A 28 3.74 -7.07 -29.31
C GLY A 28 4.80 -6.70 -28.26
N PHE A 29 5.22 -7.61 -27.37
CA PHE A 29 6.18 -7.30 -26.30
C PHE A 29 7.49 -6.67 -26.79
N TYR A 30 8.18 -7.35 -27.72
CA TYR A 30 9.47 -6.86 -28.21
C TYR A 30 9.32 -5.52 -28.96
N ALA A 31 8.27 -5.40 -29.78
CA ALA A 31 7.94 -4.17 -30.48
C ALA A 31 7.69 -3.01 -29.50
N LYS A 32 6.90 -3.25 -28.45
CA LYS A 32 6.57 -2.25 -27.45
C LYS A 32 7.79 -1.74 -26.69
N TYR A 33 8.72 -2.60 -26.31
CA TYR A 33 9.81 -2.20 -25.41
C TYR A 33 11.14 -1.95 -26.12
N PHE A 34 11.40 -2.54 -27.29
CA PHE A 34 12.73 -2.52 -27.92
C PHE A 34 12.77 -1.99 -29.36
N GLU A 35 11.64 -1.97 -30.08
CA GLU A 35 11.59 -1.47 -31.46
C GLU A 35 11.14 -0.01 -31.53
N GLY A 36 11.70 0.73 -32.48
CA GLY A 36 11.30 2.12 -32.78
C GLY A 36 11.52 3.11 -31.63
N LYS A 37 12.40 2.81 -30.66
CA LYS A 37 12.70 3.71 -29.55
C LYS A 37 13.70 4.77 -29.94
N SER A 38 13.64 5.91 -29.26
CA SER A 38 14.59 7.02 -29.41
C SER A 38 16.03 6.53 -29.18
N TRP A 39 16.22 5.63 -28.22
CA TRP A 39 17.50 4.97 -27.97
C TRP A 39 17.79 3.79 -28.90
N SER A 40 16.81 3.22 -29.64
CA SER A 40 17.09 2.14 -30.59
C SER A 40 18.06 2.60 -31.68
N GLY A 41 17.95 3.85 -32.13
CA GLY A 41 18.91 4.46 -33.06
C GLY A 41 20.28 4.70 -32.42
N ALA A 42 20.33 5.10 -31.14
CA ALA A 42 21.59 5.25 -30.41
C ALA A 42 22.28 3.91 -30.15
N VAL A 43 21.51 2.86 -29.81
CA VAL A 43 21.98 1.47 -29.75
C VAL A 43 22.49 1.08 -31.13
N GLN A 44 21.69 1.20 -32.20
CA GLN A 44 22.08 0.78 -33.54
C GLN A 44 23.33 1.54 -34.02
N ASN A 45 23.42 2.86 -33.85
CA ASN A 45 24.60 3.65 -34.19
C ASN A 45 25.81 3.23 -33.35
N LYS A 46 25.62 3.00 -32.05
CA LYS A 46 26.68 2.49 -31.16
C LYS A 46 27.08 1.06 -31.49
N LEU A 47 26.20 0.25 -32.08
CA LEU A 47 26.47 -1.10 -32.61
C LEU A 47 27.12 -1.05 -34.02
N GLU A 48 26.86 -0.01 -34.83
CA GLU A 48 27.28 0.14 -36.23
C GLU A 48 28.54 1.00 -36.43
N GLU A 49 28.97 1.80 -35.45
CA GLU A 49 30.30 2.42 -35.46
C GLU A 49 31.37 1.34 -35.71
N THR A 50 32.33 1.59 -36.61
CA THR A 50 33.24 0.53 -37.14
C THR A 50 34.08 -0.16 -36.06
N LYS A 51 34.31 0.50 -34.92
CA LYS A 51 34.97 -0.10 -33.74
C LYS A 51 34.04 -0.97 -32.89
N SER A 52 32.72 -0.80 -33.03
CA SER A 52 31.69 -1.48 -32.26
C SER A 52 31.04 -2.65 -32.98
N ALA A 53 31.02 -2.66 -34.33
CA ALA A 53 30.52 -3.81 -35.09
C ALA A 53 31.35 -5.09 -34.81
N ASP A 54 32.67 -4.95 -34.71
CA ASP A 54 33.58 -6.03 -34.31
C ASP A 54 33.32 -6.48 -32.86
N ILE A 55 33.00 -5.54 -31.97
CA ILE A 55 32.64 -5.82 -30.57
C ILE A 55 31.33 -6.62 -30.49
N VAL A 56 30.30 -6.20 -31.23
CA VAL A 56 28.99 -6.89 -31.24
C VAL A 56 29.14 -8.27 -31.85
N SER A 57 29.90 -8.40 -32.93
CA SER A 57 30.25 -9.69 -33.54
C SER A 57 30.96 -10.60 -32.53
N LYS A 58 31.96 -10.07 -31.81
CA LYS A 58 32.70 -10.78 -30.76
C LYS A 58 31.80 -11.23 -29.60
N LEU A 59 31.01 -10.31 -29.04
CA LEU A 59 30.09 -10.61 -27.94
C LEU A 59 29.02 -11.62 -28.37
N SER A 60 28.46 -11.46 -29.57
CA SER A 60 27.46 -12.39 -30.13
C SER A 60 28.06 -13.78 -30.37
N ALA A 61 29.31 -13.87 -30.84
CA ALA A 61 30.01 -15.14 -30.99
C ALA A 61 30.26 -15.87 -29.65
N GLY A 62 30.33 -15.11 -28.55
CA GLY A 62 30.46 -15.65 -27.19
C GLY A 62 29.15 -16.19 -26.59
N VAL A 63 27.98 -15.73 -27.05
CA VAL A 63 26.67 -16.11 -26.48
C VAL A 63 26.42 -17.62 -26.46
N PRO A 64 26.69 -18.38 -27.55
CA PRO A 64 26.55 -19.85 -27.52
C PRO A 64 27.44 -20.54 -26.48
N GLY A 65 28.52 -19.90 -26.03
CA GLY A 65 29.44 -20.41 -25.02
C GLY A 65 28.98 -20.19 -23.57
N ILE A 66 27.87 -19.46 -23.36
CA ILE A 66 27.28 -19.23 -22.02
C ILE A 66 26.52 -20.48 -21.55
N ALA A 67 27.28 -21.55 -21.29
CA ALA A 67 26.76 -22.82 -20.80
C ALA A 67 26.78 -22.94 -19.26
N HIS A 68 27.55 -22.07 -18.59
CA HIS A 68 27.82 -22.11 -17.16
C HIS A 68 27.84 -20.70 -16.56
N PHE A 69 27.84 -20.62 -15.24
CA PHE A 69 27.86 -19.35 -14.52
C PHE A 69 29.15 -18.54 -14.74
N ASP A 70 30.34 -19.14 -14.66
CA ASP A 70 31.59 -18.39 -14.80
C ASP A 70 31.74 -17.71 -16.18
N PRO A 71 31.46 -18.40 -17.32
CA PRO A 71 31.43 -17.76 -18.64
C PRO A 71 30.41 -16.62 -18.76
N LEU A 72 29.26 -16.70 -18.08
CA LEU A 72 28.28 -15.60 -18.05
C LEU A 72 28.87 -14.37 -17.35
N VAL A 73 29.55 -14.56 -16.22
CA VAL A 73 30.17 -13.46 -15.46
C VAL A 73 31.26 -12.79 -16.29
N GLU A 74 32.13 -13.58 -16.93
CA GLU A 74 33.16 -13.06 -17.83
C GLU A 74 32.57 -12.30 -19.01
N TRP A 75 31.53 -12.86 -19.64
CA TRP A 75 30.84 -12.22 -20.76
C TRP A 75 30.15 -10.92 -20.36
N LEU A 76 29.51 -10.86 -19.18
CA LEU A 76 28.89 -9.63 -18.65
C LEU A 76 29.95 -8.57 -18.36
N ALA A 77 31.10 -8.95 -17.78
CA ALA A 77 32.21 -8.04 -17.54
C ALA A 77 32.78 -7.48 -18.85
N GLU A 78 32.90 -8.32 -19.88
CA GLU A 78 33.31 -7.88 -21.22
C GLU A 78 32.28 -6.94 -21.84
N PHE A 79 30.98 -7.31 -21.80
CA PHE A 79 29.89 -6.46 -22.27
C PHE A 79 29.94 -5.09 -21.61
N GLN A 80 30.05 -5.02 -20.28
CA GLN A 80 30.14 -3.77 -19.53
C GLN A 80 31.31 -2.91 -19.97
N THR A 81 32.50 -3.51 -20.06
CA THR A 81 33.74 -2.80 -20.45
C THR A 81 33.61 -2.19 -21.84
N LEU A 82 32.93 -2.88 -22.74
CA LEU A 82 32.82 -2.47 -24.13
C LEU A 82 31.65 -1.52 -24.38
N PHE A 83 30.53 -1.64 -23.64
CA PHE A 83 29.33 -0.84 -23.87
C PHE A 83 29.21 0.40 -22.98
N PHE A 84 29.69 0.40 -21.74
CA PHE A 84 29.57 1.56 -20.85
C PHE A 84 30.72 2.54 -21.07
N THR A 85 30.41 3.71 -21.61
CA THR A 85 31.34 4.84 -21.76
C THR A 85 31.40 5.66 -20.46
N VAL A 86 32.28 6.68 -20.38
CA VAL A 86 32.41 7.57 -19.21
C VAL A 86 31.06 8.18 -18.78
N ASP A 87 30.18 8.50 -19.74
CA ASP A 87 28.84 9.05 -19.47
C ASP A 87 27.84 8.02 -18.90
N GLN A 88 28.14 6.72 -19.03
CA GLN A 88 27.36 5.58 -18.51
C GLN A 88 28.08 4.85 -17.36
N ALA A 89 29.17 5.42 -16.83
CA ALA A 89 29.96 4.85 -15.75
C ALA A 89 29.16 4.61 -14.46
N ASN A 90 27.93 5.14 -14.39
CA ASN A 90 27.03 4.95 -13.29
C ASN A 90 26.17 3.68 -13.38
N PHE A 91 26.24 2.88 -14.44
CA PHE A 91 25.51 1.62 -14.52
C PHE A 91 26.44 0.43 -14.35
N ARG A 92 25.98 -0.59 -13.62
CA ARG A 92 26.75 -1.81 -13.38
C ARG A 92 25.86 -3.04 -13.48
N PHE A 93 26.35 -4.06 -14.19
CA PHE A 93 25.79 -5.40 -14.03
C PHE A 93 26.44 -6.07 -12.82
N HIS A 94 25.61 -6.64 -11.97
CA HIS A 94 26.02 -7.43 -10.83
C HIS A 94 25.35 -8.80 -10.92
N SER A 95 26.12 -9.85 -10.75
CA SER A 95 25.61 -11.22 -10.79
C SER A 95 25.89 -11.97 -9.49
N GLN A 96 24.91 -12.72 -9.00
CA GLN A 96 25.04 -13.50 -7.77
C GLN A 96 24.58 -14.95 -7.99
N PRO A 97 25.37 -15.97 -7.57
CA PRO A 97 24.93 -17.36 -7.61
C PRO A 97 23.72 -17.59 -6.70
N LEU A 98 22.80 -18.46 -7.11
CA LEU A 98 21.71 -18.95 -6.29
C LEU A 98 22.07 -20.28 -5.65
N SER A 99 22.12 -20.32 -4.32
CA SER A 99 22.39 -21.53 -3.56
C SER A 99 21.09 -22.34 -3.38
N ASN A 100 20.78 -23.26 -4.29
CA ASN A 100 19.71 -24.25 -4.09
C ASN A 100 20.23 -25.67 -4.33
N ALA A 101 19.78 -26.62 -3.51
CA ALA A 101 20.26 -27.99 -3.42
C ALA A 101 19.81 -28.93 -4.58
N SER A 102 19.38 -28.40 -5.72
CA SER A 102 18.93 -29.18 -6.89
C SER A 102 19.72 -28.80 -8.14
N SER A 103 20.86 -29.48 -8.35
CA SER A 103 21.64 -29.78 -9.57
C SER A 103 21.81 -28.82 -10.77
N THR A 104 21.16 -27.65 -10.87
CA THR A 104 21.37 -26.68 -11.96
C THR A 104 21.96 -25.39 -11.40
N SER A 105 23.12 -24.94 -11.90
CA SER A 105 23.65 -23.63 -11.52
C SER A 105 22.68 -22.55 -11.97
N GLN A 106 22.18 -21.77 -11.01
CA GLN A 106 21.30 -20.64 -11.26
C GLN A 106 22.00 -19.37 -10.77
N ALA A 107 21.79 -18.26 -11.45
CA ALA A 107 22.32 -16.98 -11.03
C ALA A 107 21.36 -15.85 -11.35
N VAL A 108 21.42 -14.82 -10.52
CA VAL A 108 20.66 -13.59 -10.72
C VAL A 108 21.57 -12.54 -11.32
N ILE A 109 21.03 -11.72 -12.19
CA ILE A 109 21.69 -10.59 -12.83
C ILE A 109 20.89 -9.35 -12.48
N TYR A 110 21.55 -8.32 -11.99
CA TYR A 110 20.96 -7.01 -11.72
C TYR A 110 21.66 -5.97 -12.58
N LEU A 111 20.88 -5.08 -13.20
CA LEU A 111 21.37 -3.83 -13.74
C LEU A 111 21.08 -2.73 -12.73
N GLU A 112 22.12 -2.15 -12.15
CA GLU A 112 22.00 -1.19 -11.05
C GLU A 112 22.56 0.19 -11.43
N THR A 113 22.07 1.24 -10.77
CA THR A 113 22.74 2.55 -10.70
C THR A 113 23.74 2.60 -9.53
N SER A 114 24.95 3.10 -9.77
CA SER A 114 26.07 3.14 -8.83
C SER A 114 25.87 4.10 -7.63
N SER A 115 24.81 4.90 -7.63
CA SER A 115 24.59 6.00 -6.67
C SER A 115 23.92 5.59 -5.35
N LEU A 116 23.57 4.31 -5.12
CA LEU A 116 22.86 3.88 -3.90
C LEU A 116 23.50 2.62 -3.28
N GLN A 117 23.75 2.67 -1.96
CA GLN A 117 24.42 1.63 -1.17
C GLN A 117 23.54 0.40 -0.83
N SER A 118 22.43 0.13 -1.54
CA SER A 118 21.67 -1.10 -1.33
C SER A 118 21.24 -1.73 -2.67
N VAL A 119 21.56 -3.03 -2.80
CA VAL A 119 21.36 -3.89 -3.99
C VAL A 119 19.90 -3.90 -4.49
N ALA A 120 18.91 -3.61 -3.64
CA ALA A 120 17.50 -3.56 -4.05
C ALA A 120 17.03 -2.14 -4.42
N GLY A 121 17.62 -1.08 -3.84
CA GLY A 121 17.22 0.31 -4.10
C GLY A 121 17.72 0.86 -5.43
N SER A 122 18.80 0.31 -5.99
CA SER A 122 19.42 0.74 -7.25
C SER A 122 19.00 -0.07 -8.47
N THR A 123 18.24 -1.17 -8.29
CA THR A 123 17.87 -2.09 -9.39
C THR A 123 17.02 -1.36 -10.44
N ARG A 124 17.48 -1.34 -11.69
CA ARG A 124 16.69 -0.88 -12.85
C ARG A 124 15.94 -2.03 -13.49
N VAL A 125 16.63 -3.15 -13.65
CA VAL A 125 16.21 -4.39 -14.32
C VAL A 125 16.87 -5.56 -13.60
N PHE A 126 16.16 -6.68 -13.49
CA PHE A 126 16.74 -7.92 -12.99
C PHE A 126 16.60 -9.03 -14.04
N GLY A 127 17.36 -10.10 -13.89
CA GLY A 127 17.21 -11.29 -14.70
C GLY A 127 17.77 -12.51 -14.00
N GLU A 128 17.46 -13.69 -14.53
CA GLU A 128 18.02 -14.95 -14.04
C GLU A 128 18.59 -15.78 -15.18
N PHE A 129 19.72 -16.41 -14.90
CA PHE A 129 20.32 -17.43 -15.74
C PHE A 129 20.08 -18.81 -15.11
N HIS A 130 19.60 -19.75 -15.92
CA HIS A 130 19.44 -21.15 -15.53
C HIS A 130 20.28 -22.03 -16.45
N GLN A 131 21.12 -22.86 -15.84
CA GLN A 131 21.91 -23.84 -16.56
C GLN A 131 21.02 -24.99 -17.08
N GLY A 132 20.84 -25.06 -18.40
CA GLY A 132 20.16 -26.17 -19.09
C GLY A 132 18.86 -25.79 -19.83
N SER A 133 18.41 -26.66 -20.74
CA SER A 133 17.17 -26.52 -21.52
C SER A 133 15.98 -27.17 -20.82
N GLY A 134 15.76 -26.83 -19.55
CA GLY A 134 14.66 -27.36 -18.74
C GLY A 134 13.28 -27.21 -19.42
N SER A 135 12.34 -28.09 -19.08
CA SER A 135 11.00 -28.11 -19.68
C SER A 135 10.26 -26.77 -19.48
N VAL A 136 9.24 -26.51 -20.30
CA VAL A 136 8.37 -25.34 -20.19
C VAL A 136 7.74 -25.33 -18.79
N LEU A 137 8.25 -24.46 -17.90
CA LEU A 137 7.68 -24.26 -16.58
C LEU A 137 6.22 -23.83 -16.74
N ALA A 138 5.32 -24.45 -16.00
CA ALA A 138 3.93 -24.01 -15.91
C ALA A 138 3.85 -22.65 -15.17
N ASP A 139 2.72 -21.95 -15.27
CA ASP A 139 2.55 -20.64 -14.64
C ASP A 139 2.57 -20.72 -13.09
N ASP A 140 2.36 -21.91 -12.53
CA ASP A 140 2.38 -22.23 -11.10
C ASP A 140 3.66 -22.93 -10.62
N ASP A 141 4.66 -23.06 -11.51
CA ASP A 141 5.95 -23.67 -11.22
C ASP A 141 6.72 -22.83 -10.18
N ASP A 142 7.30 -23.50 -9.18
CA ASP A 142 8.04 -22.87 -8.10
C ASP A 142 9.21 -22.01 -8.61
N ASP A 143 9.80 -22.37 -9.76
CA ASP A 143 10.86 -21.57 -10.38
C ASP A 143 10.35 -20.23 -10.95
N ILE A 144 9.15 -20.21 -11.55
CA ILE A 144 8.50 -18.96 -12.02
C ILE A 144 8.09 -18.11 -10.82
N LEU A 145 7.56 -18.72 -9.76
CA LEU A 145 7.18 -18.02 -8.55
C LEU A 145 8.39 -17.36 -7.87
N ARG A 146 9.53 -18.05 -7.80
CA ARG A 146 10.80 -17.48 -7.31
C ARG A 146 11.29 -16.31 -8.17
N PHE A 147 11.15 -16.39 -9.48
CA PHE A 147 11.45 -15.27 -10.36
C PHE A 147 10.53 -14.07 -10.10
N CYS A 148 9.23 -14.30 -9.87
CA CYS A 148 8.27 -13.25 -9.53
C CYS A 148 8.52 -12.63 -8.14
N GLU A 149 8.98 -13.43 -7.17
CA GLU A 149 9.37 -12.94 -5.84
C GLU A 149 10.47 -11.89 -5.90
N ARG A 150 11.38 -11.96 -6.88
CA ARG A 150 12.36 -10.87 -7.09
C ARG A 150 11.71 -9.56 -7.50
N ALA A 151 10.71 -9.61 -8.37
CA ALA A 151 9.95 -8.40 -8.72
C ALA A 151 9.30 -7.82 -7.47
N GLN A 152 8.72 -8.65 -6.60
CA GLN A 152 8.17 -8.24 -5.30
C GLN A 152 9.24 -7.58 -4.42
N GLN A 153 10.46 -8.12 -4.37
CA GLN A 153 11.56 -7.52 -3.62
C GLN A 153 11.99 -6.15 -4.20
N VAL A 154 11.99 -5.99 -5.54
CA VAL A 154 12.25 -4.70 -6.17
C VAL A 154 11.14 -3.71 -5.84
N PHE A 155 9.87 -4.11 -5.94
CA PHE A 155 8.75 -3.28 -5.51
C PHE A 155 8.84 -2.92 -4.02
N LYS A 156 9.26 -3.83 -3.15
CA LYS A 156 9.44 -3.51 -1.72
C LYS A 156 10.53 -2.46 -1.47
N ALA A 157 11.63 -2.52 -2.22
CA ALA A 157 12.73 -1.57 -2.10
C ALA A 157 12.49 -0.24 -2.83
N GLN A 158 11.64 -0.28 -3.86
CA GLN A 158 11.23 0.85 -4.69
C GLN A 158 9.70 0.90 -4.71
N SER A 159 9.09 1.17 -3.56
CA SER A 159 7.64 1.00 -3.33
C SER A 159 6.74 1.80 -4.26
N ALA A 160 7.19 2.99 -4.67
CA ALA A 160 6.51 3.82 -5.66
C ALA A 160 6.79 3.45 -7.14
N ARG A 161 7.53 2.36 -7.44
CA ARG A 161 7.85 1.90 -8.80
C ARG A 161 6.58 1.59 -9.58
N CYS A 162 6.51 2.03 -10.84
CA CYS A 162 5.34 1.81 -11.69
C CYS A 162 5.32 0.38 -12.26
N PHE A 163 6.45 -0.05 -12.80
CA PHE A 163 6.69 -1.41 -13.29
C PHE A 163 8.19 -1.72 -13.28
N VAL A 164 8.56 -2.99 -13.41
CA VAL A 164 9.96 -3.42 -13.51
C VAL A 164 10.14 -4.44 -14.63
N HIS A 165 11.24 -4.34 -15.37
CA HIS A 165 11.61 -5.34 -16.36
C HIS A 165 12.35 -6.51 -15.73
N GLY A 166 12.08 -7.69 -16.27
CA GLY A 166 12.79 -8.93 -15.98
C GLY A 166 13.27 -9.60 -17.26
N PHE A 167 14.25 -10.50 -17.16
CA PHE A 167 14.56 -11.43 -18.24
C PHE A 167 15.06 -12.77 -17.72
N LEU A 168 14.81 -13.83 -18.49
CA LEU A 168 15.25 -15.18 -18.19
C LEU A 168 16.12 -15.69 -19.33
N VAL A 169 17.31 -16.16 -19.00
CA VAL A 169 18.20 -16.87 -19.93
C VAL A 169 18.25 -18.34 -19.50
N ARG A 170 17.76 -19.24 -20.35
CA ARG A 170 17.75 -20.69 -20.12
C ARG A 170 18.45 -21.41 -21.27
N GLY A 171 19.68 -21.85 -21.04
CA GLY A 171 20.55 -22.31 -22.12
C GLY A 171 20.65 -21.23 -23.22
N THR A 172 20.14 -21.52 -24.41
CA THR A 172 20.14 -20.59 -25.56
C THR A 172 18.81 -19.85 -25.76
N THR A 173 17.89 -19.91 -24.79
CA THR A 173 16.60 -19.23 -24.89
C THR A 173 16.58 -17.97 -24.02
N LEU A 174 16.15 -16.85 -24.60
CA LEU A 174 15.88 -15.60 -23.89
C LEU A 174 14.37 -15.37 -23.80
N GLU A 175 13.86 -15.11 -22.60
CA GLU A 175 12.47 -14.72 -22.36
C GLU A 175 12.45 -13.37 -21.63
N LEU A 176 11.76 -12.38 -22.18
CA LEU A 176 11.68 -11.03 -21.63
C LEU A 176 10.38 -10.86 -20.85
N TRP A 177 10.43 -10.16 -19.72
CA TRP A 177 9.33 -10.01 -18.78
C TRP A 177 9.15 -8.56 -18.36
N ALA A 178 7.92 -8.22 -18.00
CA ALA A 178 7.60 -7.00 -17.27
C ALA A 178 6.61 -7.33 -16.15
N PHE A 179 6.72 -6.58 -15.05
CA PHE A 179 5.91 -6.75 -13.85
C PHE A 179 5.34 -5.41 -13.47
N ASP A 180 4.01 -5.32 -13.32
CA ASP A 180 3.31 -4.15 -12.82
C ASP A 180 2.34 -4.55 -11.69
N ARG A 181 1.59 -3.58 -11.15
CA ARG A 181 0.64 -3.84 -10.05
C ARG A 181 -0.62 -4.60 -10.47
N SER A 182 -0.72 -5.01 -11.74
CA SER A 182 -1.75 -5.90 -12.29
C SER A 182 -1.18 -7.24 -12.76
N GLY A 183 0.08 -7.56 -12.41
CA GLY A 183 0.67 -8.87 -12.62
C GLY A 183 1.94 -8.89 -13.46
N ALA A 184 2.33 -10.10 -13.85
CA ALA A 184 3.54 -10.40 -14.61
C ALA A 184 3.19 -10.79 -16.05
N TYR A 185 3.97 -10.34 -17.01
CA TYR A 185 3.80 -10.77 -18.40
C TYR A 185 5.10 -10.89 -19.17
N SER A 186 5.14 -11.87 -20.08
CA SER A 186 6.32 -12.18 -20.88
C SER A 186 6.06 -12.10 -22.37
N GLY A 187 7.10 -11.71 -23.10
CA GLY A 187 7.12 -11.83 -24.55
C GLY A 187 7.35 -13.27 -25.02
N LYS A 188 7.30 -13.48 -26.33
CA LYS A 188 7.68 -14.76 -26.93
C LYS A 188 9.14 -15.10 -26.61
N ARG A 189 9.41 -16.38 -26.38
CA ARG A 189 10.78 -16.90 -26.22
C ARG A 189 11.60 -16.71 -27.50
N LEU A 190 12.81 -16.22 -27.33
CA LEU A 190 13.75 -15.87 -28.39
C LEU A 190 14.91 -16.88 -28.39
N ASP A 191 15.23 -17.42 -29.56
CA ASP A 191 16.31 -18.38 -29.74
C ASP A 191 17.63 -17.66 -30.06
N LEU A 192 18.53 -17.64 -29.08
CA LEU A 192 19.85 -17.02 -29.18
C LEU A 192 20.80 -17.79 -30.11
N THR A 193 20.50 -19.03 -30.52
CA THR A 193 21.30 -19.71 -31.54
C THR A 193 21.06 -19.14 -32.93
N GLN A 194 19.84 -18.69 -33.20
CA GLN A 194 19.45 -18.07 -34.46
C GLN A 194 19.77 -16.57 -34.49
N ARG A 195 19.66 -15.92 -33.32
CA ARG A 195 19.81 -14.46 -33.18
C ARG A 195 20.58 -14.11 -31.89
N PRO A 196 21.89 -14.43 -31.81
CA PRO A 196 22.70 -14.15 -30.62
C PRO A 196 22.84 -12.65 -30.32
N ASP A 197 22.67 -11.80 -31.34
CA ASP A 197 22.66 -10.33 -31.21
C ASP A 197 21.53 -9.81 -30.30
N LEU A 198 20.45 -10.59 -30.10
CA LEU A 198 19.32 -10.17 -29.29
C LEU A 198 19.68 -9.98 -27.82
N LEU A 199 20.56 -10.81 -27.25
CA LEU A 199 20.98 -10.65 -25.86
C LEU A 199 21.74 -9.34 -25.68
N VAL A 200 22.70 -9.05 -26.58
CA VAL A 200 23.47 -7.79 -26.60
C VAL A 200 22.54 -6.59 -26.75
N ARG A 201 21.63 -6.62 -27.73
CA ARG A 201 20.66 -5.54 -27.98
C ARG A 201 19.74 -5.29 -26.79
N THR A 202 19.26 -6.35 -26.14
CA THR A 202 18.38 -6.27 -24.98
C THR A 202 19.09 -5.61 -23.80
N LEU A 203 20.27 -6.10 -23.44
CA LEU A 203 21.04 -5.54 -22.31
C LEU A 203 21.49 -4.09 -22.57
N ALA A 204 21.88 -3.77 -23.81
CA ALA A 204 22.19 -2.40 -24.22
C ALA A 204 20.95 -1.50 -24.15
N GLY A 205 19.79 -2.00 -24.57
CA GLY A 205 18.51 -1.29 -24.47
C GLY A 205 18.17 -0.95 -23.02
N TYR A 206 18.21 -1.93 -22.11
CA TYR A 206 17.95 -1.69 -20.68
C TYR A 206 18.87 -0.63 -20.06
N ALA A 207 20.13 -0.57 -20.47
CA ALA A 207 21.07 0.44 -19.99
C ALA A 207 20.84 1.85 -20.57
N LEU A 208 20.15 1.95 -21.71
CA LEU A 208 19.87 3.21 -22.40
C LEU A 208 18.44 3.71 -22.21
N MET A 209 17.53 2.86 -21.75
CA MET A 209 16.19 3.24 -21.34
C MET A 209 16.25 4.31 -20.25
N SER A 210 15.45 5.36 -20.44
CA SER A 210 15.19 6.37 -19.43
C SER A 210 14.58 5.78 -18.16
N ASP A 211 14.58 6.55 -17.08
CA ASP A 211 13.97 6.13 -15.81
C ASP A 211 12.50 5.74 -15.97
N GLU A 212 11.75 6.47 -16.78
CA GLU A 212 10.35 6.17 -17.11
C GLU A 212 10.21 4.85 -17.91
N GLU A 213 11.07 4.62 -18.90
CA GLU A 213 11.02 3.42 -19.75
C GLU A 213 11.40 2.13 -19.01
N VAL A 214 12.22 2.22 -17.97
CA VAL A 214 12.45 1.09 -17.07
C VAL A 214 11.37 0.98 -15.98
N GLY A 215 10.56 2.02 -15.78
CA GLY A 215 9.38 2.01 -14.92
C GLY A 215 9.53 2.70 -13.56
N PHE A 216 10.55 3.54 -13.36
CA PHE A 216 10.62 4.44 -12.20
C PHE A 216 9.49 5.46 -12.23
N ASN A 217 9.00 5.81 -11.04
CA ASN A 217 8.06 6.90 -10.87
C ASN A 217 8.79 8.24 -10.97
N THR A 218 8.63 8.92 -12.10
CA THR A 218 9.25 10.22 -12.39
C THR A 218 8.51 11.40 -11.79
N PHE A 219 7.37 11.19 -11.10
CA PHE A 219 6.70 12.23 -10.31
C PHE A 219 7.54 12.63 -9.09
N VAL A 220 8.24 11.66 -8.48
CA VAL A 220 9.25 11.94 -7.46
C VAL A 220 10.50 12.49 -8.13
N LYS A 221 10.83 13.74 -7.82
CA LYS A 221 12.00 14.42 -8.37
C LYS A 221 13.19 14.20 -7.45
N ASN A 222 14.24 13.61 -7.99
CA ASN A 222 15.53 13.42 -7.33
C ASN A 222 16.54 14.38 -7.99
N ALA A 223 17.06 15.35 -7.24
CA ALA A 223 18.14 16.21 -7.72
C ALA A 223 19.44 15.82 -7.00
N PRO A 224 20.58 15.69 -7.72
CA PRO A 224 21.86 15.35 -7.09
C PRO A 224 22.19 16.31 -5.95
N GLY A 225 22.40 15.79 -4.74
CA GLY A 225 22.69 16.59 -3.54
C GLY A 225 21.49 17.32 -2.92
N SER A 226 20.26 17.02 -3.35
CA SER A 226 19.00 17.54 -2.81
C SER A 226 18.09 16.41 -2.36
N ASP A 227 17.29 16.68 -1.33
CA ASP A 227 16.23 15.78 -0.90
C ASP A 227 15.19 15.58 -2.02
N SER A 228 14.67 14.35 -2.13
CA SER A 228 13.59 14.00 -3.03
C SER A 228 12.35 14.85 -2.75
N TYR A 229 11.60 15.24 -3.78
CA TYR A 229 10.37 16.00 -3.60
C TYR A 229 9.31 15.66 -4.63
N VAL A 230 8.07 15.99 -4.31
CA VAL A 230 6.94 16.04 -5.26
C VAL A 230 6.45 17.47 -5.43
N ALA A 231 5.83 17.76 -6.56
CA ALA A 231 5.22 19.06 -6.82
C ALA A 231 3.89 18.84 -7.55
N PHE A 232 2.82 19.37 -6.97
CA PHE A 232 1.52 19.45 -7.63
C PHE A 232 1.40 20.81 -8.32
N ASP A 233 0.56 20.89 -9.34
CA ASP A 233 0.33 22.15 -10.04
C ASP A 233 -0.04 23.27 -9.06
N HIS A 234 0.65 24.41 -9.18
CA HIS A 234 0.46 25.60 -8.34
C HIS A 234 0.73 25.44 -6.83
N ARG A 235 1.48 24.40 -6.42
CA ARG A 235 1.92 24.19 -5.03
C ARG A 235 3.44 24.32 -4.90
N ASP A 236 3.88 24.66 -3.69
CA ASP A 236 5.29 24.54 -3.31
C ASP A 236 5.75 23.07 -3.35
N LYS A 237 7.06 22.88 -3.45
CA LYS A 237 7.68 21.55 -3.40
C LYS A 237 7.43 20.91 -2.03
N LEU A 238 7.01 19.66 -2.03
CA LEU A 238 6.88 18.85 -0.82
C LEU A 238 8.05 17.87 -0.78
N HIS A 239 9.02 18.16 0.07
CA HIS A 239 10.23 17.37 0.28
C HIS A 239 9.90 16.10 1.08
N LEU A 240 10.24 14.94 0.53
CA LEU A 240 9.99 13.63 1.10
C LEU A 240 11.08 13.28 2.12
N ARG A 241 10.67 12.73 3.25
CA ARG A 241 11.58 12.14 4.23
C ARG A 241 11.90 10.68 3.85
N PRO A 242 13.08 10.17 4.22
CA PRO A 242 13.46 8.80 3.93
C PRO A 242 12.61 7.77 4.70
N GLU A 243 12.05 8.15 5.86
CA GLU A 243 11.17 7.28 6.64
C GLU A 243 9.78 7.12 5.97
N LEU A 244 9.38 5.86 5.76
CA LEU A 244 8.06 5.49 5.28
C LEU A 244 7.10 5.28 6.46
N ILE A 245 5.87 5.78 6.33
CA ILE A 245 4.77 5.52 7.26
C ILE A 245 4.14 4.16 6.97
N ALA A 246 3.99 3.84 5.69
CA ALA A 246 3.41 2.59 5.21
C ALA A 246 4.02 2.19 3.87
N THR A 247 4.15 0.87 3.66
CA THR A 247 4.57 0.29 2.38
C THR A 247 3.94 -1.09 2.20
N ALA A 248 3.46 -1.38 1.00
CA ALA A 248 3.01 -2.72 0.63
C ALA A 248 4.20 -3.69 0.51
N ASP A 249 3.95 -4.96 0.83
CA ASP A 249 4.90 -6.07 0.71
C ASP A 249 4.49 -7.11 -0.36
N TYR A 250 3.40 -6.85 -1.10
CA TYR A 250 2.91 -7.64 -2.22
C TYR A 250 3.14 -6.95 -3.58
N THR A 251 3.03 -7.71 -4.67
CA THR A 251 3.21 -7.26 -6.07
C THR A 251 1.89 -6.70 -6.64
N VAL A 252 0.82 -7.48 -6.64
CA VAL A 252 -0.46 -7.17 -7.30
C VAL A 252 -1.44 -6.53 -6.32
N GLY A 253 -1.99 -5.37 -6.67
CA GLY A 253 -2.97 -4.66 -5.85
C GLY A 253 -2.66 -3.18 -5.68
N PRO A 254 -3.14 -2.55 -4.59
CA PRO A 254 -2.98 -1.11 -4.38
C PRO A 254 -1.54 -0.63 -4.24
N GLY A 255 -0.62 -1.47 -3.75
CA GLY A 255 0.80 -1.12 -3.68
C GLY A 255 1.08 0.16 -2.88
N THR A 256 0.25 0.43 -1.85
CA THR A 256 0.24 1.69 -1.11
C THR A 256 1.59 2.02 -0.50
N THR A 257 2.06 3.25 -0.70
CA THR A 257 3.29 3.80 -0.12
C THR A 257 3.00 5.18 0.46
N CYS A 258 3.37 5.40 1.72
CA CYS A 258 3.16 6.69 2.39
C CYS A 258 4.50 7.26 2.87
N TYR A 259 4.84 8.45 2.38
CA TYR A 259 5.99 9.23 2.83
C TYR A 259 5.54 10.33 3.79
N VAL A 260 6.39 10.61 4.77
CA VAL A 260 6.34 11.87 5.51
C VAL A 260 6.92 12.99 4.64
N ALA A 261 6.34 14.19 4.64
CA ALA A 261 6.82 15.32 3.84
C ALA A 261 6.60 16.68 4.50
N SER A 262 7.29 17.69 3.97
CA SER A 262 7.13 19.11 4.33
C SER A 262 7.53 20.05 3.19
N THR A 263 7.08 21.30 3.23
CA THR A 263 7.48 22.36 2.28
C THR A 263 8.95 22.79 2.41
N SER A 264 9.59 22.43 3.52
CA SER A 264 10.99 22.70 3.82
C SER A 264 11.71 21.41 4.21
N THR A 265 13.00 21.30 3.89
CA THR A 265 13.86 20.20 4.36
C THR A 265 14.27 20.38 5.83
N VAL A 266 14.17 21.61 6.34
CA VAL A 266 14.42 21.99 7.74
C VAL A 266 13.09 22.23 8.44
N GLY A 267 12.84 21.52 9.54
CA GLY A 267 11.61 21.63 10.34
C GLY A 267 10.89 20.31 10.53
N GLU A 268 9.86 20.33 11.40
CA GLU A 268 8.99 19.17 11.62
C GLU A 268 8.05 18.98 10.43
N PRO A 269 7.88 17.73 9.95
CA PRO A 269 6.98 17.46 8.87
C PRO A 269 5.51 17.51 9.29
N ASP A 270 4.64 17.89 8.35
CA ASP A 270 3.21 18.15 8.58
C ASP A 270 2.30 17.53 7.51
N THR A 271 2.89 16.84 6.53
CA THR A 271 2.22 16.35 5.33
C THR A 271 2.53 14.86 5.13
N VAL A 272 1.55 14.14 4.61
CA VAL A 272 1.69 12.75 4.12
C VAL A 272 1.56 12.75 2.61
N ILE A 273 2.48 12.09 1.92
CA ILE A 273 2.40 11.81 0.47
C ILE A 273 2.09 10.33 0.29
N LYS A 274 0.88 10.03 -0.19
CA LYS A 274 0.39 8.67 -0.46
C LYS A 274 0.46 8.41 -1.97
N PHE A 275 1.17 7.35 -2.35
CA PHE A 275 1.13 6.75 -3.68
C PHE A 275 0.35 5.44 -3.61
N SER A 276 -0.62 5.24 -4.49
CA SER A 276 -1.37 3.98 -4.56
C SER A 276 -1.99 3.77 -5.93
N TRP A 277 -2.22 2.50 -6.25
CA TRP A 277 -2.96 2.03 -7.39
C TRP A 277 -4.41 1.77 -6.98
N ARG A 278 -5.34 2.30 -7.77
CA ARG A 278 -6.77 2.16 -7.53
C ARG A 278 -7.45 1.61 -8.77
N GLU A 279 -8.66 1.10 -8.60
CA GLU A 279 -9.54 0.83 -9.75
C GLU A 279 -9.75 2.13 -10.55
N ASP A 280 -10.00 1.98 -11.84
CA ASP A 280 -10.04 3.08 -12.81
C ASP A 280 -11.37 3.86 -12.75
N GLU A 281 -11.71 4.34 -11.56
CA GLU A 281 -12.89 5.15 -11.25
C GLU A 281 -12.48 6.50 -10.66
N GLU A 282 -13.38 7.48 -10.56
CA GLU A 282 -13.05 8.71 -9.84
C GLU A 282 -12.72 8.39 -8.36
N PRO A 283 -11.62 8.91 -7.78
CA PRO A 283 -11.24 8.59 -6.40
C PRO A 283 -12.27 9.14 -5.42
N THR A 284 -13.11 8.26 -4.90
CA THR A 284 -14.20 8.62 -3.98
C THR A 284 -13.65 9.29 -2.71
N GLU A 285 -12.57 8.77 -2.12
CA GLU A 285 -11.89 9.36 -0.96
C GLU A 285 -11.53 10.84 -1.20
N VAL A 286 -10.78 11.13 -2.26
CA VAL A 286 -10.33 12.51 -2.59
C VAL A 286 -11.52 13.44 -2.84
N ARG A 287 -12.55 12.97 -3.55
CA ARG A 287 -13.76 13.74 -3.81
C ARG A 287 -14.50 14.08 -2.51
N LEU A 288 -14.66 13.10 -1.61
CA LEU A 288 -15.36 13.30 -0.35
C LEU A 288 -14.58 14.20 0.62
N LEU A 289 -13.26 14.08 0.66
CA LEU A 289 -12.41 14.97 1.46
C LEU A 289 -12.47 16.43 0.95
N LYS A 290 -12.41 16.65 -0.37
CA LYS A 290 -12.60 17.99 -0.97
C LYS A 290 -13.97 18.57 -0.60
N ARG A 291 -15.03 17.77 -0.71
CA ARG A 291 -16.39 18.17 -0.33
C ARG A 291 -16.51 18.49 1.16
N ALA A 292 -15.90 17.68 2.03
CA ALA A 292 -15.89 17.92 3.46
C ALA A 292 -15.25 19.29 3.77
N HIS A 293 -14.13 19.61 3.10
CA HIS A 293 -13.48 20.90 3.21
C HIS A 293 -14.35 22.06 2.69
N GLU A 294 -14.93 21.94 1.49
CA GLU A 294 -15.84 22.95 0.90
C GLU A 294 -17.06 23.25 1.78
N ARG A 295 -17.51 22.26 2.55
CA ARG A 295 -18.62 22.38 3.50
C ARG A 295 -18.20 22.72 4.92
N ASN A 296 -16.93 23.10 5.13
CA ASN A 296 -16.37 23.49 6.42
C ASN A 296 -16.56 22.41 7.49
N ALA A 297 -16.34 21.14 7.13
CA ALA A 297 -16.22 20.08 8.13
C ALA A 297 -14.89 20.20 8.88
N CYS A 298 -14.95 20.10 10.21
CA CYS A 298 -13.80 20.20 11.09
C CYS A 298 -13.31 18.81 11.52
N GLY A 299 -12.04 18.69 11.93
CA GLY A 299 -11.48 17.45 12.49
C GLY A 299 -11.30 16.30 11.48
N VAL A 300 -11.24 16.63 10.18
CA VAL A 300 -11.04 15.70 9.08
C VAL A 300 -9.73 16.05 8.36
N ILE A 301 -9.00 15.03 7.91
CA ILE A 301 -7.79 15.24 7.11
C ILE A 301 -8.09 16.04 5.83
N GLN A 302 -7.15 16.87 5.40
CA GLN A 302 -7.32 17.76 4.24
C GLN A 302 -6.43 17.34 3.08
N VAL A 303 -6.99 17.37 1.86
CA VAL A 303 -6.23 17.14 0.63
C VAL A 303 -5.52 18.44 0.22
N LEU A 304 -4.19 18.40 0.18
CA LEU A 304 -3.35 19.46 -0.35
C LEU A 304 -3.19 19.37 -1.87
N GLY A 305 -3.06 18.15 -2.38
CA GLY A 305 -2.80 17.88 -3.79
C GLY A 305 -3.24 16.48 -4.19
N TYR A 306 -3.62 16.33 -5.45
CA TYR A 306 -4.00 15.05 -6.03
C TYR A 306 -3.65 15.04 -7.51
N GLN A 307 -3.07 13.93 -7.99
CA GLN A 307 -2.77 13.73 -9.40
C GLN A 307 -2.81 12.25 -9.76
N ASP A 308 -3.49 11.91 -10.86
CA ASP A 308 -3.31 10.64 -11.53
C ASP A 308 -2.02 10.67 -12.35
N LEU A 309 -1.20 9.64 -12.19
CA LEU A 309 0.14 9.57 -12.76
C LEU A 309 0.17 8.68 -14.00
N VAL A 310 -0.30 7.43 -13.87
CA VAL A 310 -0.14 6.40 -14.90
C VAL A 310 -1.31 5.40 -14.83
N ASN A 311 -1.82 4.95 -15.97
CA ASN A 311 -2.83 3.90 -16.06
C ASN A 311 -2.21 2.59 -16.61
N ILE A 312 -2.64 1.42 -16.10
CA ILE A 312 -2.12 0.11 -16.55
C ILE A 312 -2.42 -0.13 -18.03
N ALA A 313 -3.58 0.27 -18.54
CA ALA A 313 -3.92 0.10 -19.95
C ALA A 313 -2.98 0.91 -20.85
N ASP A 314 -2.59 2.11 -20.42
CA ASP A 314 -1.58 2.93 -21.12
C ASP A 314 -0.20 2.25 -21.05
N LEU A 315 0.20 1.77 -19.86
CA LEU A 315 1.44 1.00 -19.70
C LEU A 315 1.47 -0.26 -20.56
N ARG A 316 0.31 -0.87 -20.83
CA ARG A 316 0.18 -2.10 -21.62
C ARG A 316 -0.26 -1.85 -23.07
N GLN A 317 -0.36 -0.59 -23.50
CA GLN A 317 -0.76 -0.24 -24.86
C GLN A 317 0.16 -0.88 -25.90
N GLY A 318 -0.44 -1.46 -26.95
CA GLY A 318 0.29 -2.16 -28.02
C GLY A 318 0.59 -3.64 -27.74
N LEU A 319 0.15 -4.18 -26.60
CA LEU A 319 0.24 -5.60 -26.26
C LEU A 319 -1.09 -6.32 -26.46
N HIS A 320 -1.05 -7.58 -26.89
CA HIS A 320 -2.23 -8.41 -27.03
C HIS A 320 -2.24 -9.53 -25.99
N PHE A 321 -3.08 -9.38 -24.97
CA PHE A 321 -3.23 -10.35 -23.88
C PHE A 321 -4.25 -11.43 -24.24
N PRO A 322 -4.03 -12.69 -23.83
CA PRO A 322 -4.95 -13.79 -24.10
C PRO A 322 -6.26 -13.71 -23.30
N GLN A 323 -6.26 -12.95 -22.20
CA GLN A 323 -7.39 -12.75 -21.31
C GLN A 323 -7.35 -11.33 -20.73
N THR A 324 -8.47 -10.87 -20.14
CA THR A 324 -8.56 -9.55 -19.51
C THR A 324 -7.65 -9.46 -18.28
N PHE A 325 -7.15 -8.26 -18.01
CA PHE A 325 -6.40 -7.93 -16.81
C PHE A 325 -7.10 -6.82 -16.03
N ALA A 326 -6.80 -6.69 -14.74
CA ALA A 326 -7.31 -5.60 -13.93
C ALA A 326 -6.69 -4.26 -14.37
N ASN A 327 -7.50 -3.31 -14.84
CA ASN A 327 -7.01 -1.97 -15.09
C ASN A 327 -6.91 -1.19 -13.77
N ARG A 328 -5.81 -0.47 -13.57
CA ARG A 328 -5.57 0.32 -12.37
C ARG A 328 -4.95 1.66 -12.75
N THR A 329 -5.28 2.68 -11.98
CA THR A 329 -4.70 4.02 -12.11
C THR A 329 -3.81 4.28 -10.90
N PHE A 330 -2.54 4.56 -11.15
CA PHE A 330 -1.57 5.00 -10.15
C PHE A 330 -1.77 6.48 -9.89
N SER A 331 -1.88 6.85 -8.62
CA SER A 331 -2.13 8.23 -8.21
C SER A 331 -1.25 8.64 -7.04
N CYS A 332 -1.09 9.95 -6.89
CA CYS A 332 -0.45 10.58 -5.74
C CYS A 332 -1.43 11.53 -5.05
N VAL A 333 -1.56 11.39 -3.73
CA VAL A 333 -2.37 12.26 -2.87
C VAL A 333 -1.47 12.86 -1.80
N ALA A 334 -1.53 14.17 -1.62
CA ALA A 334 -0.91 14.87 -0.50
C ALA A 334 -1.97 15.27 0.52
N THR A 335 -1.77 14.94 1.79
CA THR A 335 -2.73 15.22 2.86
C THR A 335 -2.08 15.81 4.11
N THR A 336 -2.83 16.63 4.85
CA THR A 336 -2.41 17.26 6.11
C THR A 336 -3.57 17.26 7.11
N PRO A 337 -3.34 17.20 8.44
CA PRO A 337 -2.06 17.14 9.13
C PRO A 337 -1.42 15.75 9.16
N LEU A 338 -0.10 15.71 9.32
CA LEU A 338 0.61 14.55 9.84
C LEU A 338 0.28 14.40 11.33
N GLY A 339 -0.07 13.19 11.74
CA GLY A 339 -0.33 12.85 13.13
C GLY A 339 0.21 11.47 13.47
N ARG A 340 0.21 11.17 14.76
CA ARG A 340 0.56 9.86 15.28
C ARG A 340 -0.71 9.04 15.55
N PRO A 341 -0.71 7.72 15.38
CA PRO A 341 -1.91 6.92 15.61
C PRO A 341 -2.48 7.06 17.02
N ILE A 342 -3.81 6.92 17.18
CA ILE A 342 -4.51 7.10 18.46
C ILE A 342 -3.91 6.28 19.59
N ARG A 343 -3.50 5.03 19.32
CA ARG A 343 -2.92 4.13 20.32
C ARG A 343 -1.66 4.67 20.99
N GLN A 344 -0.96 5.61 20.35
CA GLN A 344 0.27 6.18 20.89
C GLN A 344 0.04 7.24 21.97
N PHE A 345 -1.20 7.59 22.34
CA PHE A 345 -1.51 8.61 23.35
C PHE A 345 -0.60 8.51 24.60
N THR A 346 -0.16 9.65 25.12
CA THR A 346 0.82 9.76 26.21
C THR A 346 0.16 9.82 27.58
N SER A 347 -1.12 10.15 27.64
CA SER A 347 -1.89 10.21 28.88
C SER A 347 -3.38 9.97 28.63
N ILE A 348 -4.10 9.49 29.65
CA ILE A 348 -5.55 9.31 29.57
C ILE A 348 -6.29 10.62 29.25
N PRO A 349 -5.97 11.78 29.87
CA PRO A 349 -6.56 13.05 29.46
C PRO A 349 -6.38 13.36 27.97
N GLU A 350 -5.18 13.11 27.42
CA GLU A 350 -4.94 13.32 25.99
C GLU A 350 -5.86 12.44 25.13
N LEU A 351 -5.98 11.14 25.46
CA LEU A 351 -6.88 10.23 24.75
C LEU A 351 -8.34 10.72 24.81
N LEU A 352 -8.82 11.15 25.98
CA LEU A 352 -10.19 11.60 26.15
C LEU A 352 -10.46 12.91 25.37
N GLU A 353 -9.49 13.83 25.31
CA GLU A 353 -9.58 15.03 24.47
C GLU A 353 -9.59 14.69 22.98
N VAL A 354 -8.80 13.71 22.55
CA VAL A 354 -8.80 13.19 21.18
C VAL A 354 -10.16 12.57 20.84
N LEU A 355 -10.70 11.70 21.69
CA LEU A 355 -12.01 11.06 21.47
C LEU A 355 -13.15 12.10 21.43
N ARG A 356 -13.12 13.13 22.29
CA ARG A 356 -14.05 14.27 22.22
C ARG A 356 -13.97 14.98 20.86
N ASP A 357 -12.76 15.26 20.38
CA ASP A 357 -12.57 15.97 19.12
C ASP A 357 -13.01 15.11 17.92
N LEU A 358 -12.84 13.79 17.99
CA LEU A 358 -13.37 12.84 17.00
C LEU A 358 -14.90 12.81 16.98
N VAL A 359 -15.58 12.90 18.14
CA VAL A 359 -17.05 13.05 18.18
C VAL A 359 -17.48 14.30 17.44
N LYS A 360 -16.80 15.44 17.67
CA LYS A 360 -17.07 16.70 16.97
C LYS A 360 -16.77 16.61 15.48
N ALA A 361 -15.72 15.87 15.09
CA ALA A 361 -15.38 15.62 13.70
C ALA A 361 -16.48 14.83 12.99
N LEU A 362 -16.95 13.73 13.60
CA LEU A 362 -18.05 12.92 13.08
C LEU A 362 -19.35 13.72 12.98
N GLN A 363 -19.66 14.57 13.98
CA GLN A 363 -20.80 15.49 13.93
C GLN A 363 -20.68 16.47 12.77
N SER A 364 -19.53 17.13 12.65
CA SER A 364 -19.28 18.12 11.60
C SER A 364 -19.35 17.48 10.21
N LEU A 365 -18.82 16.27 10.07
CA LEU A 365 -18.88 15.50 8.83
C LEU A 365 -20.33 15.13 8.46
N CYS A 366 -21.10 14.62 9.41
CA CYS A 366 -22.49 14.24 9.17
C CYS A 366 -23.40 15.45 8.92
N VAL A 367 -23.29 16.49 9.74
CA VAL A 367 -24.20 17.64 9.72
C VAL A 367 -23.82 18.66 8.64
N ASN A 368 -22.55 19.04 8.55
CA ASN A 368 -22.11 20.07 7.61
C ASN A 368 -21.81 19.46 6.25
N ALA A 369 -21.01 18.40 6.20
CA ALA A 369 -20.59 17.80 4.94
C ALA A 369 -21.60 16.82 4.34
N ARG A 370 -22.56 16.34 5.15
CA ARG A 370 -23.54 15.30 4.77
C ARG A 370 -22.84 14.01 4.34
N ILE A 371 -21.82 13.60 5.10
CA ILE A 371 -21.03 12.41 4.86
C ILE A 371 -21.05 11.53 6.12
N LEU A 372 -21.19 10.22 5.94
CA LEU A 372 -20.93 9.23 7.01
C LEU A 372 -19.56 8.60 6.78
N HIS A 373 -18.81 8.34 7.84
CA HIS A 373 -17.48 7.76 7.74
C HIS A 373 -17.54 6.26 7.43
N ARG A 374 -18.39 5.51 8.13
CA ARG A 374 -18.65 4.06 7.99
C ARG A 374 -17.50 3.11 8.31
N ASP A 375 -16.28 3.62 8.46
CA ASP A 375 -15.12 2.82 8.86
C ASP A 375 -14.31 3.43 10.01
N VAL A 376 -14.99 3.76 11.11
CA VAL A 376 -14.32 4.27 12.32
C VAL A 376 -13.66 3.10 13.08
N ALA A 377 -12.33 3.10 13.12
CA ALA A 377 -11.51 2.06 13.74
C ALA A 377 -10.17 2.62 14.22
N ILE A 378 -9.45 1.91 15.10
CA ILE A 378 -8.18 2.38 15.71
C ILE A 378 -7.19 2.91 14.65
N LYS A 379 -7.02 2.18 13.54
CA LYS A 379 -6.10 2.54 12.44
C LYS A 379 -6.44 3.83 11.69
N ASN A 380 -7.69 4.28 11.73
CA ASN A 380 -8.19 5.44 10.99
C ASN A 380 -8.25 6.72 11.85
N LEU A 381 -7.63 6.71 13.04
CA LEU A 381 -7.69 7.80 14.00
C LEU A 381 -6.28 8.26 14.40
N ILE A 382 -6.02 9.55 14.27
CA ILE A 382 -4.73 10.14 14.64
C ILE A 382 -4.85 11.23 15.70
N ILE A 383 -3.77 11.37 16.45
CA ILE A 383 -3.46 12.46 17.36
C ILE A 383 -2.57 13.44 16.62
N THR A 384 -3.00 14.69 16.55
CA THR A 384 -2.27 15.75 15.87
C THR A 384 -1.58 16.68 16.87
N PRO A 385 -0.39 17.23 16.54
CA PRO A 385 0.25 18.23 17.38
C PRO A 385 -0.65 19.44 17.58
N GLN A 386 -0.63 19.99 18.80
CA GLN A 386 -1.49 21.12 19.14
C GLN A 386 -0.82 22.44 18.74
N HIS A 387 -1.09 22.91 17.51
CA HIS A 387 -0.52 24.16 17.00
C HIS A 387 -1.20 25.42 17.56
N SER A 388 -2.44 25.30 18.05
CA SER A 388 -3.17 26.37 18.72
C SER A 388 -4.17 25.79 19.74
N ALA A 389 -4.64 26.61 20.68
CA ALA A 389 -5.63 26.17 21.68
C ALA A 389 -6.93 25.61 21.08
N ASN A 390 -7.28 26.03 19.86
CA ASN A 390 -8.50 25.62 19.16
C ASN A 390 -8.26 24.54 18.09
N SER A 391 -7.01 24.15 17.84
CA SER A 391 -6.72 23.08 16.88
C SER A 391 -7.24 21.74 17.43
N PRO A 392 -7.99 20.97 16.64
CA PRO A 392 -8.44 19.65 17.07
C PRO A 392 -7.21 18.77 17.33
N ARG A 393 -7.26 17.98 18.40
CA ARG A 393 -6.24 16.97 18.70
C ARG A 393 -6.55 15.63 18.04
N GLY A 394 -7.83 15.32 17.84
CA GLY A 394 -8.28 14.12 17.14
C GLY A 394 -8.69 14.43 15.71
N VAL A 395 -8.17 13.66 14.75
CA VAL A 395 -8.50 13.80 13.32
C VAL A 395 -8.83 12.44 12.70
N LEU A 396 -9.88 12.42 11.87
CA LEU A 396 -10.31 11.26 11.09
C LEU A 396 -9.47 11.10 9.81
N LEU A 397 -9.04 9.87 9.54
CA LEU A 397 -8.39 9.42 8.31
C LEU A 397 -9.30 8.48 7.53
N ASP A 398 -8.93 8.21 6.27
CA ASP A 398 -9.48 7.15 5.41
C ASP A 398 -10.98 7.27 5.09
N PHE A 399 -11.25 7.74 3.87
CA PHE A 399 -12.60 7.97 3.35
C PHE A 399 -12.97 6.99 2.23
N ASP A 400 -12.25 5.87 2.11
CA ASP A 400 -12.50 4.87 1.05
C ASP A 400 -13.90 4.24 1.15
N PHE A 401 -14.45 4.11 2.37
CA PHE A 401 -15.80 3.58 2.63
C PHE A 401 -16.86 4.64 2.97
N ALA A 402 -16.49 5.92 2.93
CA ALA A 402 -17.38 7.00 3.32
C ALA A 402 -18.60 7.12 2.37
N LEU A 403 -19.74 7.51 2.92
CA LEU A 403 -21.00 7.64 2.18
C LEU A 403 -21.40 9.11 2.05
N ASP A 404 -21.59 9.56 0.82
CA ASP A 404 -22.23 10.82 0.51
C ASP A 404 -23.75 10.70 0.66
N LEU A 405 -24.31 11.35 1.69
CA LEU A 405 -25.74 11.32 1.98
C LEU A 405 -26.59 12.06 0.93
N ASP A 406 -25.96 12.84 0.05
CA ASP A 406 -26.65 13.47 -1.09
C ASP A 406 -26.71 12.55 -2.32
N ASN A 407 -25.90 11.49 -2.37
CA ASN A 407 -25.75 10.60 -3.53
C ASN A 407 -25.80 9.12 -3.12
N VAL A 408 -26.79 8.76 -2.29
CA VAL A 408 -26.94 7.40 -1.74
C VAL A 408 -27.42 6.42 -2.81
N ARG A 409 -26.81 5.23 -2.88
CA ARG A 409 -27.24 4.17 -3.80
C ARG A 409 -28.46 3.44 -3.22
N PRO A 410 -29.29 2.78 -4.06
CA PRO A 410 -30.44 2.00 -3.57
C PRO A 410 -30.04 0.89 -2.59
N ILE A 411 -28.85 0.31 -2.79
CA ILE A 411 -28.27 -0.73 -1.94
C ILE A 411 -26.86 -0.28 -1.60
N GLU A 412 -26.59 -0.12 -0.30
CA GLU A 412 -25.27 0.20 0.23
C GLU A 412 -24.59 -1.09 0.70
N PRO A 413 -23.31 -1.32 0.37
CA PRO A 413 -22.58 -2.49 0.85
C PRO A 413 -22.43 -2.47 2.38
N MET A 414 -22.37 -3.65 3.00
CA MET A 414 -21.95 -3.77 4.39
C MET A 414 -20.43 -3.53 4.44
N VAL A 415 -20.00 -2.47 5.10
CA VAL A 415 -18.60 -2.04 5.20
C VAL A 415 -18.27 -1.69 6.64
N GLY A 416 -16.99 -1.66 6.97
CA GLY A 416 -16.46 -1.34 8.29
C GLY A 416 -15.32 -2.28 8.67
N SER A 417 -14.62 -1.94 9.74
CA SER A 417 -13.52 -2.74 10.25
C SER A 417 -13.98 -3.80 11.25
N ASP A 418 -13.40 -4.99 11.16
CA ASP A 418 -13.62 -6.09 12.11
C ASP A 418 -13.37 -5.64 13.55
N GLY A 419 -14.16 -6.14 14.50
CA GLY A 419 -14.12 -5.71 15.90
C GLY A 419 -14.81 -4.37 16.17
N PHE A 420 -14.95 -3.48 15.18
CA PHE A 420 -15.51 -2.13 15.36
C PHE A 420 -16.86 -1.91 14.69
N MET A 421 -17.31 -2.78 13.79
CA MET A 421 -18.64 -2.66 13.17
C MET A 421 -19.77 -2.63 14.22
N ALA A 422 -20.74 -1.74 14.03
CA ALA A 422 -21.91 -1.59 14.88
C ALA A 422 -22.92 -2.75 14.74
N ILE A 423 -23.69 -3.03 15.80
CA ILE A 423 -24.67 -4.13 15.88
C ILE A 423 -25.72 -4.04 14.76
N GLY A 424 -26.22 -2.84 14.50
CA GLY A 424 -27.21 -2.61 13.43
C GLY A 424 -26.66 -2.99 12.05
N ILE A 425 -25.39 -2.67 11.78
CA ILE A 425 -24.71 -2.96 10.51
C ILE A 425 -24.51 -4.45 10.31
N LEU A 426 -24.05 -5.14 11.36
CA LEU A 426 -23.91 -6.60 11.38
C LEU A 426 -25.26 -7.33 11.19
N SER A 427 -26.36 -6.64 11.48
CA SER A 427 -27.73 -7.11 11.26
C SER A 427 -28.32 -6.69 9.90
N GLY A 428 -27.53 -6.07 9.02
CA GLY A 428 -27.94 -5.63 7.69
C GLY A 428 -28.73 -4.31 7.65
N GLN A 429 -28.70 -3.52 8.73
CA GLN A 429 -29.30 -2.18 8.72
C GLN A 429 -28.47 -1.20 7.87
N ARG A 430 -29.10 -0.14 7.41
CA ARG A 430 -28.41 0.95 6.72
C ARG A 430 -27.56 1.75 7.70
N HIS A 431 -26.37 2.16 7.25
CA HIS A 431 -25.50 3.05 8.00
C HIS A 431 -26.16 4.40 8.29
N THR A 432 -25.88 4.93 9.48
CA THR A 432 -26.39 6.21 9.99
C THR A 432 -25.35 6.83 10.91
N TYR A 433 -25.50 8.11 11.24
CA TYR A 433 -24.61 8.84 12.17
C TYR A 433 -24.33 8.11 13.50
N ARG A 434 -25.36 7.45 14.04
CA ARG A 434 -25.26 6.62 15.27
C ARG A 434 -24.20 5.52 15.15
N HIS A 435 -24.12 4.86 14.00
CA HIS A 435 -23.23 3.71 13.81
C HIS A 435 -21.76 4.15 13.83
N ASP A 436 -21.43 5.35 13.32
CA ASP A 436 -20.07 5.91 13.45
C ASP A 436 -19.71 6.17 14.93
N LEU A 437 -20.67 6.62 15.76
CA LEU A 437 -20.47 6.79 17.20
C LEU A 437 -20.39 5.47 17.97
N GLU A 438 -21.16 4.47 17.57
CA GLU A 438 -21.09 3.12 18.14
C GLU A 438 -19.72 2.49 17.86
N SER A 439 -19.20 2.64 16.63
CA SER A 439 -17.84 2.23 16.29
C SER A 439 -16.77 2.98 17.10
N LEU A 440 -16.93 4.29 17.31
CA LEU A 440 -16.02 5.08 18.17
C LEU A 440 -16.09 4.63 19.65
N PHE A 441 -17.27 4.26 20.14
CA PHE A 441 -17.43 3.68 21.47
C PHE A 441 -16.71 2.35 21.59
N TYR A 442 -16.79 1.50 20.56
CA TYR A 442 -16.00 0.27 20.53
C TYR A 442 -14.50 0.54 20.50
N VAL A 443 -14.02 1.53 19.73
CA VAL A 443 -12.60 1.95 19.78
C VAL A 443 -12.18 2.28 21.22
N PHE A 444 -13.01 3.03 21.96
CA PHE A 444 -12.75 3.34 23.36
C PHE A 444 -12.67 2.08 24.25
N LEU A 445 -13.61 1.13 24.09
CA LEU A 445 -13.59 -0.14 24.84
C LEU A 445 -12.35 -0.98 24.52
N TRP A 446 -11.99 -1.11 23.24
CA TRP A 446 -10.80 -1.83 22.79
C TRP A 446 -9.53 -1.24 23.40
N ILE A 447 -9.37 0.09 23.38
CA ILE A 447 -8.23 0.76 24.01
C ILE A 447 -8.23 0.54 25.54
N ALA A 448 -9.39 0.60 26.19
CA ALA A 448 -9.49 0.44 27.65
C ALA A 448 -9.18 -1.00 28.13
N ILE A 449 -9.59 -2.00 27.36
CA ILE A 449 -9.39 -3.42 27.66
C ILE A 449 -7.97 -3.85 27.29
N ALA A 450 -7.55 -3.61 26.05
CA ALA A 450 -6.27 -4.11 25.55
C ALA A 450 -5.09 -3.23 25.96
N ASN A 451 -5.27 -1.91 26.00
CA ASN A 451 -4.19 -0.93 26.17
C ASN A 451 -2.96 -1.24 25.29
N ASP A 452 -3.20 -1.78 24.09
CA ASP A 452 -2.15 -2.15 23.15
C ASP A 452 -1.58 -0.88 22.49
N ARG A 453 -0.25 -0.78 22.47
CA ARG A 453 0.50 0.38 21.96
C ARG A 453 1.24 0.10 20.66
N ALA A 454 1.18 -1.13 20.18
CA ALA A 454 1.97 -1.63 19.06
C ALA A 454 1.11 -1.77 17.79
N HIS A 455 -0.09 -2.32 17.92
CA HIS A 455 -0.90 -2.84 16.82
C HIS A 455 -2.08 -1.92 16.47
N ASP A 456 -2.42 -1.86 15.18
CA ASP A 456 -3.51 -1.06 14.63
C ASP A 456 -4.76 -1.89 14.29
N GLU A 457 -4.56 -3.16 13.90
CA GLU A 457 -5.63 -4.08 13.51
C GLU A 457 -6.13 -4.89 14.70
N ALA A 458 -7.45 -5.10 14.75
CA ALA A 458 -8.10 -5.80 15.86
C ALA A 458 -7.54 -7.21 16.09
N ASN A 459 -7.26 -7.94 15.01
CA ASN A 459 -6.74 -9.32 15.08
C ASN A 459 -5.37 -9.39 15.75
N ASP A 460 -4.47 -8.46 15.44
CA ASP A 460 -3.13 -8.39 16.04
C ASP A 460 -3.21 -8.01 17.53
N ILE A 461 -4.11 -7.07 17.88
CA ILE A 461 -4.39 -6.70 19.27
C ILE A 461 -4.90 -7.91 20.07
N LEU A 462 -5.77 -8.73 19.48
CA LEU A 462 -6.31 -9.93 20.13
C LEU A 462 -5.22 -10.93 20.51
N GLU A 463 -4.14 -11.05 19.73
CA GLU A 463 -3.05 -11.99 20.04
C GLU A 463 -2.40 -11.71 21.41
N GLY A 464 -2.40 -10.45 21.85
CA GLY A 464 -1.92 -10.03 23.16
C GLY A 464 -2.91 -10.29 24.31
N LEU A 465 -4.16 -10.64 24.02
CA LEU A 465 -5.22 -10.81 25.01
C LEU A 465 -5.44 -12.27 25.45
N PRO A 466 -5.89 -12.51 26.70
CA PRO A 466 -6.33 -13.83 27.13
C PRO A 466 -7.44 -14.37 26.22
N LYS A 467 -7.41 -15.67 25.91
CA LYS A 467 -8.47 -16.34 25.12
C LYS A 467 -9.86 -16.30 25.76
N THR A 468 -9.94 -15.95 27.04
CA THR A 468 -11.19 -15.74 27.77
C THR A 468 -11.82 -14.37 27.52
N SER A 469 -11.09 -13.42 26.94
CA SER A 469 -11.62 -12.08 26.65
C SER A 469 -12.81 -12.16 25.70
N ARG A 470 -13.86 -11.37 25.99
CA ARG A 470 -15.05 -11.26 25.15
C ARG A 470 -14.75 -10.69 23.77
N LEU A 471 -13.70 -9.88 23.62
CA LEU A 471 -13.30 -9.27 22.34
C LEU A 471 -12.98 -10.32 21.27
N TRP A 472 -12.57 -11.55 21.63
CA TRP A 472 -12.37 -12.63 20.66
C TRP A 472 -13.63 -12.95 19.85
N LYS A 473 -14.82 -12.81 20.45
CA LYS A 473 -16.09 -13.05 19.77
C LYS A 473 -16.46 -11.93 18.80
N TRP A 474 -15.81 -10.77 18.90
CA TRP A 474 -16.11 -9.60 18.07
C TRP A 474 -15.38 -9.60 16.72
N CYS A 475 -14.45 -10.53 16.50
CA CYS A 475 -13.57 -10.59 15.33
C CYS A 475 -13.65 -11.94 14.59
N THR A 476 -14.85 -12.53 14.51
CA THR A 476 -15.07 -13.77 13.74
C THR A 476 -15.64 -13.48 12.35
N MET A 477 -15.42 -14.39 11.41
CA MET A 477 -15.98 -14.29 10.05
C MET A 477 -17.51 -14.50 9.99
N ASP A 478 -18.14 -14.91 11.09
CA ASP A 478 -19.60 -14.99 11.19
C ASP A 478 -20.15 -13.67 11.73
N PHE A 479 -20.35 -12.70 10.83
CA PHE A 479 -20.88 -11.37 11.18
C PHE A 479 -22.21 -11.42 11.94
N GLY A 480 -23.05 -12.41 11.66
CA GLY A 480 -24.31 -12.61 12.37
C GLY A 480 -24.09 -13.05 13.82
N ALA A 481 -23.11 -13.92 14.07
CA ALA A 481 -22.68 -14.26 15.43
C ALA A 481 -22.06 -13.07 16.15
N VAL A 482 -21.17 -12.33 15.49
CA VAL A 482 -20.56 -11.10 16.03
C VAL A 482 -21.65 -10.11 16.49
N GLY A 483 -22.68 -9.88 15.67
CA GLY A 483 -23.78 -8.98 16.02
C GLY A 483 -24.57 -9.44 17.25
N ARG A 484 -24.83 -10.76 17.39
CA ARG A 484 -25.51 -11.33 18.56
C ARG A 484 -24.65 -11.25 19.82
N ASP A 485 -23.37 -11.56 19.73
CA ASP A 485 -22.44 -11.51 20.85
C ASP A 485 -22.25 -10.06 21.33
N LYS A 486 -22.06 -9.11 20.42
CA LYS A 486 -22.03 -7.68 20.76
C LYS A 486 -23.33 -7.21 21.42
N ALA A 487 -24.50 -7.61 20.91
CA ALA A 487 -25.77 -7.26 21.52
C ALA A 487 -25.94 -7.84 22.93
N ALA A 488 -25.46 -9.06 23.16
CA ALA A 488 -25.43 -9.66 24.49
C ALA A 488 -24.44 -8.93 25.42
N ASP A 489 -23.26 -8.57 24.93
CA ASP A 489 -22.25 -7.81 25.67
C ASP A 489 -22.69 -6.37 25.98
N MET A 490 -23.55 -5.78 25.16
CA MET A 490 -24.15 -4.47 25.43
C MET A 490 -25.43 -4.57 26.28
N SER A 491 -25.89 -5.75 26.69
CA SER A 491 -26.98 -5.87 27.66
C SER A 491 -26.54 -5.36 29.06
N PRO A 492 -27.47 -4.99 29.96
CA PRO A 492 -27.10 -4.53 31.30
C PRO A 492 -26.19 -5.52 32.06
N GLU A 493 -26.48 -6.82 31.97
CA GLU A 493 -25.66 -7.86 32.62
C GLU A 493 -24.35 -8.09 31.87
N GLY A 494 -24.40 -8.19 30.54
CA GLY A 494 -23.20 -8.44 29.73
C GLY A 494 -22.20 -7.29 29.78
N PHE A 495 -22.68 -6.05 29.92
CA PHE A 495 -21.81 -4.88 29.90
C PHE A 495 -20.96 -4.76 31.17
N GLU A 496 -21.46 -5.20 32.33
CA GLU A 496 -20.62 -5.25 33.54
C GLU A 496 -19.42 -6.19 33.34
N GLU A 497 -19.60 -7.30 32.62
CA GLU A 497 -18.49 -8.22 32.31
C GLU A 497 -17.47 -7.60 31.35
N ILE A 498 -17.90 -6.77 30.39
CA ILE A 498 -17.00 -5.98 29.54
C ILE A 498 -16.18 -4.99 30.37
N LEU A 499 -16.81 -4.33 31.34
CA LEU A 499 -16.12 -3.39 32.23
C LEU A 499 -15.09 -4.08 33.13
N ASP A 500 -15.34 -5.33 33.51
CA ASP A 500 -14.41 -6.13 34.29
C ASP A 500 -13.11 -6.48 33.55
N GLU A 501 -13.13 -6.45 32.21
CA GLU A 501 -11.94 -6.62 31.37
C GLU A 501 -11.08 -5.34 31.23
N PHE A 502 -11.52 -4.19 31.77
CA PHE A 502 -10.73 -2.96 31.70
C PHE A 502 -9.37 -3.15 32.37
N SER A 503 -8.31 -2.74 31.68
CA SER A 503 -6.95 -2.71 32.23
C SER A 503 -6.87 -1.79 33.46
N SER A 504 -5.85 -2.00 34.31
CA SER A 504 -5.70 -1.26 35.56
C SER A 504 -5.71 0.26 35.39
N ASP A 505 -5.08 0.74 34.33
CA ASP A 505 -4.95 2.18 34.04
C ASP A 505 -6.31 2.79 33.67
N PHE A 506 -7.18 1.98 33.06
CA PHE A 506 -8.49 2.40 32.57
C PHE A 506 -9.64 2.12 33.53
N ALA A 507 -9.41 1.38 34.62
CA ALA A 507 -10.43 1.08 35.63
C ALA A 507 -11.22 2.31 36.13
N PRO A 508 -10.63 3.51 36.34
CA PRO A 508 -11.40 4.67 36.77
C PRO A 508 -12.36 5.23 35.68
N LEU A 509 -12.22 4.80 34.42
CA LEU A 509 -13.09 5.18 33.31
C LEU A 509 -14.32 4.28 33.14
N ARG A 510 -14.54 3.27 34.00
CA ARG A 510 -15.76 2.44 33.96
C ARG A 510 -17.04 3.28 34.07
N GLY A 511 -17.01 4.37 34.84
CA GLY A 511 -18.15 5.30 34.95
C GLY A 511 -18.47 6.01 33.63
N LEU A 512 -17.44 6.50 32.94
CA LEU A 512 -17.58 7.08 31.59
C LEU A 512 -18.14 6.04 30.61
N ALA A 513 -17.64 4.81 30.64
CA ALA A 513 -18.11 3.74 29.77
C ALA A 513 -19.62 3.46 29.97
N LYS A 514 -20.11 3.44 31.21
CA LYS A 514 -21.55 3.31 31.52
C LYS A 514 -22.37 4.49 31.01
N GLU A 515 -21.85 5.71 31.10
CA GLU A 515 -22.53 6.90 30.59
C GLU A 515 -22.68 6.86 29.06
N LEU A 516 -21.59 6.57 28.34
CA LEU A 516 -21.59 6.42 26.88
C LEU A 516 -22.49 5.26 26.43
N HIS A 517 -22.43 4.14 27.15
CA HIS A 517 -23.30 2.99 26.94
C HIS A 517 -24.78 3.37 27.08
N ALA A 518 -25.18 4.07 28.14
CA ALA A 518 -26.57 4.47 28.34
C ALA A 518 -27.08 5.46 27.27
N LEU A 519 -26.19 6.31 26.75
CA LEU A 519 -26.51 7.22 25.64
C LEU A 519 -26.72 6.46 24.33
N LEU A 520 -25.87 5.46 24.03
CA LEU A 520 -26.02 4.63 22.84
C LEU A 520 -27.17 3.63 22.99
N PHE A 521 -27.27 2.89 24.07
CA PHE A 521 -28.16 1.74 24.19
C PHE A 521 -29.26 1.99 25.23
N PRO A 522 -30.14 3.00 25.04
CA PRO A 522 -31.22 3.24 25.99
C PRO A 522 -32.14 2.01 26.04
N MET A 523 -32.69 1.75 27.22
CA MET A 523 -33.59 0.62 27.42
C MET A 523 -34.98 0.92 26.86
N CYS A 524 -35.47 0.08 25.95
CA CYS A 524 -36.83 0.09 25.43
C CYS A 524 -37.45 -1.30 25.61
N ASP A 525 -38.58 -1.37 26.31
CA ASP A 525 -39.30 -2.62 26.60
C ASP A 525 -38.42 -3.75 27.18
N GLY A 526 -37.49 -3.37 28.08
CA GLY A 526 -36.60 -4.32 28.75
C GLY A 526 -35.45 -4.85 27.88
N LYS A 527 -35.23 -4.27 26.69
CA LYS A 527 -34.09 -4.58 25.81
C LYS A 527 -33.33 -3.32 25.45
N ILE A 528 -32.07 -3.48 25.07
CA ILE A 528 -31.28 -2.37 24.51
C ILE A 528 -31.86 -1.94 23.16
N PHE A 529 -31.96 -0.63 22.95
CA PHE A 529 -32.30 -0.07 21.66
C PHE A 529 -31.06 0.03 20.78
N THR A 530 -31.12 -0.58 19.59
CA THR A 530 -30.04 -0.58 18.58
C THR A 530 -30.45 0.13 17.29
N GLY A 531 -31.63 0.77 17.28
CA GLY A 531 -32.08 1.56 16.13
C GLY A 531 -31.48 2.98 16.14
N THR A 532 -31.88 3.77 15.14
CA THR A 532 -31.44 5.16 15.00
C THR A 532 -32.64 6.10 15.04
N GLU A 533 -32.62 7.05 15.96
CA GLU A 533 -33.53 8.19 15.95
C GLU A 533 -33.08 9.19 14.89
N THR A 534 -34.00 9.79 14.14
CA THR A 534 -33.64 10.65 12.99
C THR A 534 -33.99 12.12 13.18
N ASP A 535 -34.67 12.48 14.26
CA ASP A 535 -34.97 13.87 14.54
C ASP A 535 -33.70 14.61 14.99
N GLN A 536 -33.63 15.90 14.63
CA GLN A 536 -32.44 16.71 14.85
C GLN A 536 -32.08 16.85 16.34
N VAL A 537 -33.06 16.79 17.24
CA VAL A 537 -32.84 16.90 18.68
C VAL A 537 -32.16 15.64 19.22
N ALA A 538 -32.60 14.46 18.79
CA ALA A 538 -31.97 13.20 19.15
C ALA A 538 -30.54 13.07 18.58
N VAL A 539 -30.32 13.51 17.33
CA VAL A 539 -28.99 13.57 16.71
C VAL A 539 -28.05 14.44 17.55
N GLN A 540 -28.47 15.67 17.86
CA GLN A 540 -27.67 16.62 18.62
C GLN A 540 -27.40 16.13 20.04
N ARG A 541 -28.42 15.58 20.72
CA ARG A 541 -28.30 14.98 22.06
C ARG A 541 -27.22 13.92 22.10
N LEU A 542 -27.15 13.04 21.10
CA LEU A 542 -26.18 11.96 21.10
C LEU A 542 -24.74 12.48 20.91
N TYR A 543 -24.52 13.39 19.96
CA TYR A 543 -23.20 13.98 19.75
C TYR A 543 -22.73 14.83 20.95
N ASP A 544 -23.58 15.72 21.45
CA ASP A 544 -23.24 16.59 22.58
C ASP A 544 -23.02 15.76 23.85
N GLY A 545 -23.88 14.75 24.09
CA GLY A 545 -23.74 13.84 25.22
C GLY A 545 -22.40 13.11 25.22
N PHE A 546 -21.98 12.59 24.06
CA PHE A 546 -20.67 11.94 23.89
C PHE A 546 -19.52 12.92 24.12
N ALA A 547 -19.53 14.07 23.44
CA ALA A 547 -18.47 15.06 23.54
C ALA A 547 -18.32 15.58 24.98
N ASP A 548 -19.43 15.86 25.65
CA ASP A 548 -19.44 16.36 27.03
C ASP A 548 -18.97 15.31 28.04
N ALA A 549 -19.35 14.03 27.87
CA ALA A 549 -18.91 12.95 28.75
C ALA A 549 -17.39 12.75 28.69
N PHE A 550 -16.81 12.72 27.49
CA PHE A 550 -15.35 12.70 27.31
C PHE A 550 -14.68 13.93 27.90
N ASN A 551 -15.23 15.13 27.66
CA ASN A 551 -14.67 16.38 28.16
C ASN A 551 -14.67 16.45 29.70
N ARG A 552 -15.78 16.09 30.35
CA ARG A 552 -15.86 16.03 31.82
C ARG A 552 -14.87 15.04 32.40
N SER A 553 -14.73 13.87 31.78
CA SER A 553 -13.80 12.84 32.25
C SER A 553 -12.35 13.27 32.07
N ALA A 554 -12.00 13.94 30.96
CA ALA A 554 -10.66 14.49 30.75
C ALA A 554 -10.27 15.48 31.85
N LEU A 555 -11.17 16.42 32.19
CA LEU A 555 -10.97 17.39 33.26
C LEU A 555 -10.83 16.72 34.63
N ALA A 556 -11.62 15.68 34.90
CA ALA A 556 -11.57 14.94 36.16
C ALA A 556 -10.27 14.13 36.35
N PHE A 557 -9.61 13.73 35.27
CA PHE A 557 -8.30 13.04 35.31
C PHE A 557 -7.10 14.01 35.39
N GLN A 558 -7.30 15.29 35.10
CA GLN A 558 -6.26 16.32 35.17
C GLN A 558 -6.15 16.96 36.57
N GLY A 559 -7.23 16.92 37.36
CA GLY A 559 -7.28 17.39 38.75
C GLY A 559 -7.05 16.26 39.74
#